data_AF-A0AAU1C215-F1
#
_entry.id   AF-A0AAU1C215-F1
#
_cell.length_a   1.000
_cell.length_b   1.000
_cell.length_c   1.000
_cell.angle_alpha   90.00
_cell.angle_beta   90.00
_cell.angle_gamma   90.00
#
_symmetry.space_group_name_H-M   'P 1'
#
loop_
_entity.id
_entity.type
_entity.pdbx_description
1 polymer ?
#
loop_
_entity_poly.entity_id
_entity_poly.type
_entity_poly.pdbx_seq_one_letter_code
_entity_poly.pdbx_strand_id
1 'polypeptide(L)'
;MRHKHALPVAALLLGTSALAGTVPATAAAHDKASAPLRILLTNDDGYDAPGIRLMFQRLTSAGYDVTIVAPLTNQSGAGTKMMSATTVTVRHPEPRVWAVDGTPGDAVSFGLAEVFAGRAPDLVISGTNFGPNVAGLATHSGTVGGAVAALESGVPAIAVSTGGLAVPVPQLVLNAMRPTNDFTVKLIDRLRAHAKHGPLLPPGVGLNVDHPVIGPDGTGTARGAAITTQDPQSFLKADYTDSGDGTWKVDVKVVPQPAEKGSDAEAVAADKVSITPISPNWNTGPSGFADTAALLAGLRP
;
A
#
# COMPACT_ATOMS: atom_id res chain seq x y z
N MET A 1 24.93 38.71 -29.15
CA MET A 1 25.79 37.61 -28.68
C MET A 1 25.94 37.69 -27.17
N ARG A 2 25.87 36.53 -26.50
CA ARG A 2 26.09 36.24 -25.07
C ARG A 2 24.87 36.41 -24.14
N HIS A 3 24.10 35.33 -24.08
CA HIS A 3 23.36 34.90 -22.89
C HIS A 3 24.33 34.58 -21.74
N LYS A 4 23.91 34.88 -20.49
CA LYS A 4 24.48 34.28 -19.29
C LYS A 4 23.36 33.78 -18.39
N HIS A 5 23.47 32.52 -18.03
CA HIS A 5 22.65 31.77 -17.08
C HIS A 5 22.82 32.28 -15.64
N ALA A 6 21.76 32.18 -14.84
CA ALA A 6 21.83 32.20 -13.39
C ALA A 6 21.16 30.92 -12.86
N LEU A 7 21.94 30.11 -12.12
CA LEU A 7 21.43 29.06 -11.23
C LEU A 7 21.20 29.65 -9.83
N PRO A 8 20.21 29.16 -9.04
CA PRO A 8 20.11 29.47 -7.62
C PRO A 8 20.88 28.44 -6.78
N VAL A 9 21.62 28.94 -5.78
CA VAL A 9 22.33 28.15 -4.75
C VAL A 9 21.51 28.16 -3.47
N ALA A 10 21.41 26.98 -2.85
CA ALA A 10 20.83 26.70 -1.56
C ALA A 10 21.62 27.33 -0.39
N ALA A 11 20.92 27.72 0.67
CA ALA A 11 21.49 27.87 2.01
C ALA A 11 20.38 27.76 3.06
N LEU A 12 20.41 26.74 3.91
CA LEU A 12 19.65 26.70 5.17
C LEU A 12 20.64 26.50 6.33
N LEU A 13 20.63 27.48 7.24
CA LEU A 13 21.54 27.64 8.37
C LEU A 13 21.08 26.79 9.57
N LEU A 14 22.06 26.11 10.19
CA LEU A 14 21.99 25.54 11.53
C LEU A 14 22.08 26.66 12.57
N GLY A 15 21.25 26.58 13.62
CA GLY A 15 21.35 27.42 14.81
C GLY A 15 20.76 26.71 16.02
N THR A 16 21.63 26.39 16.98
CA THR A 16 21.31 25.83 18.29
C THR A 16 21.19 26.94 19.33
N SER A 17 20.32 26.77 20.33
CA SER A 17 20.52 27.24 21.72
C SER A 17 19.50 26.58 22.65
N ALA A 18 20.00 25.93 23.70
CA ALA A 18 19.22 25.37 24.79
C ALA A 18 19.05 26.40 25.91
N LEU A 19 17.87 26.42 26.55
CA LEU A 19 17.66 27.02 27.88
C LEU A 19 16.73 26.10 28.69
N ALA A 20 17.26 25.61 29.81
CA ALA A 20 16.57 24.77 30.78
C ALA A 20 15.76 25.62 31.76
N GLY A 21 14.51 25.24 32.00
CA GLY A 21 13.68 25.72 33.11
C GLY A 21 12.86 24.56 33.66
N THR A 22 13.10 24.19 34.91
CA THR A 22 12.37 23.12 35.61
C THR A 22 11.21 23.72 36.39
N VAL A 23 9.99 23.23 36.14
CA VAL A 23 8.80 23.45 36.97
C VAL A 23 8.39 22.10 37.54
N PRO A 24 8.11 21.96 38.85
CA PRO A 24 7.67 20.68 39.39
C PRO A 24 6.18 20.50 39.08
N ALA A 25 5.86 19.52 38.23
CA ALA A 25 4.48 19.09 38.00
C ALA A 25 4.16 17.92 38.92
N THR A 26 3.23 18.15 39.84
CA THR A 26 2.57 17.15 40.65
C THR A 26 1.85 16.13 39.75
N ALA A 27 2.20 14.86 39.89
CA ALA A 27 1.60 13.76 39.16
C ALA A 27 0.19 13.45 39.69
N ALA A 28 -0.83 13.77 38.90
CA ALA A 28 -2.12 13.09 38.96
C ALA A 28 -2.15 12.11 37.79
N ALA A 29 -1.90 10.82 38.10
CA ALA A 29 -2.00 9.73 37.14
C ALA A 29 -3.49 9.48 36.83
N HIS A 30 -4.00 10.13 35.79
CA HIS A 30 -5.09 9.60 35.00
C HIS A 30 -4.48 8.86 33.81
N ASP A 31 -4.76 7.56 33.74
CA ASP A 31 -4.40 6.69 32.64
C ASP A 31 -5.11 7.21 31.37
N LYS A 32 -4.44 8.11 30.63
CA LYS A 32 -4.94 8.62 29.35
C LYS A 32 -4.95 7.44 28.38
N ALA A 33 -6.13 6.94 28.05
CA ALA A 33 -6.32 6.07 26.89
C ALA A 33 -5.59 6.73 25.70
N SER A 34 -4.58 6.05 25.15
CA SER A 34 -3.83 6.57 24.01
C SER A 34 -4.79 6.93 22.88
N ALA A 35 -4.60 8.12 22.28
CA ALA A 35 -5.44 8.59 21.17
C ALA A 35 -5.56 7.53 20.07
N PRO A 36 -6.71 7.45 19.37
CA PRO A 36 -6.90 6.45 18.32
C PRO A 36 -5.87 6.64 17.20
N LEU A 37 -5.40 5.52 16.65
CA LEU A 37 -4.48 5.49 15.52
C LEU A 37 -5.20 6.05 14.28
N ARG A 38 -4.58 7.01 13.61
CA ARG A 38 -5.12 7.69 12.43
C ARG A 38 -4.70 6.98 11.15
N ILE A 39 -5.68 6.56 10.37
CA ILE A 39 -5.48 5.77 9.17
C ILE A 39 -5.97 6.55 7.95
N LEU A 40 -5.08 6.75 6.98
CA LEU A 40 -5.50 7.09 5.62
C LEU A 40 -5.80 5.77 4.90
N LEU A 41 -7.04 5.61 4.42
CA LEU A 41 -7.50 4.44 3.68
C LEU A 41 -7.65 4.80 2.20
N THR A 42 -6.98 4.05 1.32
CA THR A 42 -7.06 4.17 -0.15
C THR A 42 -7.32 2.79 -0.77
N ASN A 43 -7.48 2.71 -2.09
CA ASN A 43 -7.53 1.49 -2.88
C ASN A 43 -7.29 1.82 -4.37
N ASP A 44 -7.39 0.82 -5.26
CA ASP A 44 -7.48 1.01 -6.71
C ASP A 44 -8.84 0.70 -7.34
N ASP A 45 -9.82 0.17 -6.60
CA ASP A 45 -11.17 -0.03 -7.14
C ASP A 45 -12.02 1.25 -7.18
N GLY A 46 -11.61 2.30 -6.46
CA GLY A 46 -12.30 3.57 -6.31
C GLY A 46 -12.96 3.77 -4.95
N TYR A 47 -13.22 5.03 -4.59
CA TYR A 47 -13.68 5.45 -3.25
C TYR A 47 -15.01 4.82 -2.81
N ASP A 48 -15.88 4.49 -3.77
CA ASP A 48 -17.21 3.93 -3.51
C ASP A 48 -17.28 2.41 -3.70
N ALA A 49 -16.14 1.77 -4.00
CA ALA A 49 -16.11 0.33 -4.17
C ALA A 49 -16.55 -0.39 -2.89
N PRO A 50 -17.32 -1.48 -2.98
CA PRO A 50 -17.82 -2.20 -1.80
C PRO A 50 -16.69 -2.67 -0.85
N GLY A 51 -15.53 -3.03 -1.39
CA GLY A 51 -14.37 -3.48 -0.62
C GLY A 51 -13.79 -2.44 0.34
N ILE A 52 -13.48 -1.23 -0.16
CA ILE A 52 -12.95 -0.14 0.66
C ILE A 52 -13.99 0.36 1.68
N ARG A 53 -15.28 0.40 1.31
CA ARG A 53 -16.37 0.75 2.24
C ARG A 53 -16.48 -0.27 3.37
N LEU A 54 -16.34 -1.57 3.06
CA LEU A 54 -16.33 -2.63 4.07
C LEU A 54 -15.10 -2.53 5.00
N MET A 55 -13.91 -2.25 4.46
CA MET A 55 -12.70 -2.04 5.25
C MET A 55 -12.83 -0.80 6.17
N PHE A 56 -13.35 0.31 5.64
CA PHE A 56 -13.62 1.53 6.40
C PHE A 56 -14.53 1.28 7.60
N GLN A 57 -15.66 0.59 7.38
CA GLN A 57 -16.59 0.21 8.45
C GLN A 57 -15.91 -0.67 9.49
N ARG A 58 -15.10 -1.65 9.06
CA ARG A 58 -14.43 -2.57 9.96
C ARG A 58 -13.38 -1.88 10.83
N LEU A 59 -12.51 -1.06 10.24
CA LEU A 59 -11.49 -0.30 10.94
C LEU A 59 -12.10 0.74 11.90
N THR A 60 -13.14 1.46 11.47
CA THR A 60 -13.83 2.43 12.34
C THR A 60 -14.50 1.73 13.52
N SER A 61 -15.14 0.58 13.30
CA SER A 61 -15.75 -0.22 14.38
C SER A 61 -14.73 -0.78 15.37
N ALA A 62 -13.48 -0.96 14.93
CA ALA A 62 -12.36 -1.34 15.79
C ALA A 62 -11.79 -0.16 16.60
N GLY A 63 -12.31 1.06 16.41
CA GLY A 63 -11.92 2.25 17.18
C GLY A 63 -10.77 3.06 16.58
N TYR A 64 -10.39 2.82 15.32
CA TYR A 64 -9.41 3.65 14.62
C TYR A 64 -10.04 4.93 14.04
N ASP A 65 -9.22 5.97 13.86
CA ASP A 65 -9.63 7.20 13.19
C ASP A 65 -9.28 7.12 11.69
N VAL A 66 -10.23 6.68 10.87
CA VAL A 66 -10.04 6.38 9.45
C VAL A 66 -10.59 7.50 8.56
N THR A 67 -9.83 7.92 7.56
CA THR A 67 -10.31 8.80 6.48
C THR A 67 -10.04 8.13 5.14
N ILE A 68 -11.06 8.00 4.30
CA ILE A 68 -10.91 7.54 2.92
C ILE A 68 -10.36 8.69 2.08
N VAL A 69 -9.24 8.43 1.41
CA VAL A 69 -8.72 9.26 0.32
C VAL A 69 -8.34 8.31 -0.80
N ALA A 70 -9.19 8.20 -1.82
CA ALA A 70 -9.11 7.14 -2.83
C ALA A 70 -9.42 7.67 -4.24
N PRO A 71 -9.09 6.92 -5.30
CA PRO A 71 -9.47 7.26 -6.67
C PRO A 71 -10.97 7.50 -6.87
N LEU A 72 -11.32 8.42 -7.76
CA LEU A 72 -12.71 8.71 -8.16
C LEU A 72 -13.34 7.53 -8.91
N THR A 73 -12.53 6.79 -9.67
CA THR A 73 -12.93 5.64 -10.49
C THR A 73 -11.97 4.48 -10.28
N ASN A 74 -12.30 3.30 -10.82
CA ASN A 74 -11.39 2.16 -10.84
C ASN A 74 -10.09 2.50 -11.59
N GLN A 75 -8.97 2.06 -11.01
CA GLN A 75 -7.58 2.24 -11.44
C GLN A 75 -6.80 0.91 -11.31
N SER A 76 -7.46 -0.24 -11.45
CA SER A 76 -6.81 -1.55 -11.40
C SER A 76 -5.69 -1.63 -12.46
N GLY A 77 -4.53 -2.13 -12.06
CA GLY A 77 -3.36 -2.19 -12.96
C GLY A 77 -2.55 -0.89 -13.07
N ALA A 78 -2.85 0.14 -12.25
CA ALA A 78 -2.12 1.42 -12.30
C ALA A 78 -0.65 1.31 -11.85
N GLY A 79 -0.27 0.26 -11.13
CA GLY A 79 1.05 0.13 -10.52
C GLY A 79 1.41 1.35 -9.66
N THR A 80 2.65 1.81 -9.76
CA THR A 80 3.18 2.99 -9.06
C THR A 80 3.06 4.29 -9.89
N LYS A 81 2.18 4.32 -10.89
CA LYS A 81 1.99 5.52 -11.73
C LYS A 81 1.57 6.72 -10.88
N MET A 82 2.24 7.85 -11.11
CA MET A 82 1.91 9.16 -10.54
C MET A 82 1.49 10.10 -11.68
N MET A 83 0.47 10.91 -11.47
CA MET A 83 0.09 11.93 -12.44
C MET A 83 1.12 13.06 -12.49
N SER A 84 1.39 13.54 -13.71
CA SER A 84 2.07 14.81 -13.96
C SER A 84 1.07 15.76 -14.60
N ALA A 85 0.11 16.21 -13.80
CA ALA A 85 -0.94 17.13 -14.20
C ALA A 85 -0.77 18.46 -13.45
N THR A 86 -1.12 19.57 -14.10
CA THR A 86 -1.13 20.90 -13.47
C THR A 86 -2.34 21.13 -12.56
N THR A 87 -3.38 20.30 -12.67
CA THR A 87 -4.60 20.39 -11.87
C THR A 87 -5.18 18.99 -11.68
N VAL A 88 -5.71 18.70 -10.49
CA VAL A 88 -6.42 17.46 -10.17
C VAL A 88 -7.81 17.79 -9.64
N THR A 89 -8.82 17.03 -10.06
CA THR A 89 -10.18 17.18 -9.54
C THR A 89 -10.32 16.35 -8.26
N VAL A 90 -10.85 16.96 -7.20
CA VAL A 90 -11.15 16.26 -5.94
C VAL A 90 -12.60 16.51 -5.55
N ARG A 91 -13.28 15.45 -5.11
CA ARG A 91 -14.62 15.51 -4.50
C ARG A 91 -14.54 15.12 -3.03
N HIS A 92 -15.40 15.69 -2.20
CA HIS A 92 -15.56 15.33 -0.79
C HIS A 92 -17.04 15.00 -0.54
N PRO A 93 -17.53 13.83 -1.02
CA PRO A 93 -18.95 13.50 -1.03
C PRO A 93 -19.55 13.29 0.38
N GLU A 94 -18.74 12.87 1.34
CA GLU A 94 -19.17 12.53 2.70
C GLU A 94 -18.08 12.95 3.70
N PRO A 95 -18.42 13.15 4.99
CA PRO A 95 -17.41 13.34 6.02
C PRO A 95 -16.38 12.21 6.00
N ARG A 96 -15.09 12.57 5.98
CA ARG A 96 -13.95 11.63 5.97
C ARG A 96 -13.84 10.81 4.68
N VAL A 97 -14.43 11.26 3.57
CA VAL A 97 -14.34 10.59 2.27
C VAL A 97 -13.96 11.59 1.20
N TRP A 98 -12.75 11.46 0.68
CA TRP A 98 -12.20 12.24 -0.41
C TRP A 98 -11.98 11.35 -1.63
N ALA A 99 -12.46 11.78 -2.79
CA ALA A 99 -12.34 11.08 -4.06
C ALA A 99 -11.50 11.91 -5.03
N VAL A 100 -10.34 11.39 -5.41
CA VAL A 100 -9.34 12.07 -6.24
C VAL A 100 -9.41 11.51 -7.66
N ASP A 101 -9.55 12.36 -8.67
CA ASP A 101 -9.50 11.95 -10.07
C ASP A 101 -8.06 11.65 -10.50
N GLY A 102 -7.54 10.50 -10.05
CA GLY A 102 -6.14 10.09 -10.17
C GLY A 102 -5.90 8.63 -9.77
N THR A 103 -4.63 8.23 -9.72
CA THR A 103 -4.21 6.89 -9.26
C THR A 103 -4.29 6.76 -7.74
N PRO A 104 -4.15 5.55 -7.17
CA PRO A 104 -4.06 5.36 -5.73
C PRO A 104 -2.90 6.13 -5.10
N GLY A 105 -1.76 6.20 -5.79
CA GLY A 105 -0.63 7.02 -5.37
C GLY A 105 -0.98 8.50 -5.33
N ASP A 106 -1.70 9.01 -6.33
CA ASP A 106 -2.13 10.43 -6.36
C ASP A 106 -3.08 10.73 -5.20
N ALA A 107 -4.00 9.81 -4.90
CA ALA A 107 -4.90 9.93 -3.77
C ALA A 107 -4.15 9.96 -2.43
N VAL A 108 -3.14 9.10 -2.24
CA VAL A 108 -2.29 9.12 -1.04
C VAL A 108 -1.52 10.44 -0.96
N SER A 109 -0.86 10.86 -2.04
CA SER A 109 -0.10 12.11 -2.09
C SER A 109 -0.97 13.33 -1.72
N PHE A 110 -2.15 13.45 -2.34
CA PHE A 110 -3.13 14.48 -2.00
C PHE A 110 -3.58 14.38 -0.54
N GLY A 111 -3.88 13.17 -0.06
CA GLY A 111 -4.30 12.95 1.32
C GLY A 111 -3.26 13.41 2.33
N LEU A 112 -1.99 13.09 2.10
CA LEU A 112 -0.88 13.53 2.95
C LEU A 112 -0.68 15.04 2.90
N ALA A 113 -0.74 15.64 1.71
CA ALA A 113 -0.49 17.05 1.50
C ALA A 113 -1.60 17.96 2.05
N GLU A 114 -2.88 17.58 1.85
CA GLU A 114 -4.03 18.47 2.11
C GLU A 114 -4.92 17.96 3.24
N VAL A 115 -5.34 16.68 3.20
CA VAL A 115 -6.29 16.13 4.18
C VAL A 115 -5.64 15.95 5.57
N PHE A 116 -4.36 15.59 5.59
CA PHE A 116 -3.57 15.36 6.79
C PHE A 116 -2.48 16.42 7.02
N ALA A 117 -2.56 17.59 6.35
CA ALA A 117 -1.57 18.66 6.41
C ALA A 117 -1.19 19.09 7.84
N GLY A 118 -2.19 19.18 8.73
CA GLY A 118 -1.99 19.59 10.12
C GLY A 118 -1.41 18.49 11.02
N ARG A 119 -1.54 17.22 10.64
CA ARG A 119 -1.04 16.07 11.40
C ARG A 119 -1.06 14.81 10.52
N ALA A 120 0.12 14.34 10.10
CA ALA A 120 0.29 13.14 9.26
C ALA A 120 -0.46 11.91 9.83
N PRO A 121 -0.98 10.99 9.00
CA PRO A 121 -1.58 9.75 9.47
C PRO A 121 -0.52 8.87 10.15
N ASP A 122 -0.95 8.01 11.06
CA ASP A 122 -0.07 7.07 11.76
C ASP A 122 0.20 5.81 10.90
N LEU A 123 -0.70 5.52 9.94
CA LEU A 123 -0.62 4.39 9.02
C LEU A 123 -1.41 4.69 7.73
N VAL A 124 -0.94 4.20 6.60
CA VAL A 124 -1.73 4.10 5.36
C VAL A 124 -2.15 2.65 5.13
N ILE A 125 -3.43 2.42 4.88
CA ILE A 125 -3.94 1.14 4.39
C ILE A 125 -4.38 1.33 2.95
N SER A 126 -3.88 0.48 2.05
CA SER A 126 -4.29 0.44 0.66
C SER A 126 -5.04 -0.87 0.39
N GLY A 127 -6.32 -0.78 0.02
CA GLY A 127 -7.23 -1.90 -0.18
C GLY A 127 -8.55 -1.76 0.61
N THR A 128 -9.26 -2.84 0.89
CA THR A 128 -8.97 -4.22 0.47
C THR A 128 -9.31 -4.41 -1.01
N ASN A 129 -8.36 -4.93 -1.79
CA ASN A 129 -8.58 -5.35 -3.17
C ASN A 129 -9.25 -6.73 -3.22
N PHE A 130 -10.13 -6.99 -4.20
CA PHE A 130 -10.57 -8.35 -4.52
C PHE A 130 -9.84 -8.89 -5.75
N GLY A 131 -8.89 -9.77 -5.50
CA GLY A 131 -7.89 -10.25 -6.46
C GLY A 131 -6.53 -10.28 -5.77
N PRO A 132 -5.76 -11.37 -5.89
CA PRO A 132 -4.47 -11.47 -5.23
C PRO A 132 -3.44 -10.56 -5.91
N ASN A 133 -2.58 -9.93 -5.11
CA ASN A 133 -1.44 -9.14 -5.53
C ASN A 133 -0.14 -9.86 -5.15
N VAL A 134 -0.04 -11.14 -5.52
CA VAL A 134 1.14 -11.98 -5.33
C VAL A 134 2.02 -12.00 -6.57
N ALA A 135 3.28 -12.42 -6.42
CA ALA A 135 4.20 -12.60 -7.53
C ALA A 135 4.34 -11.32 -8.39
N GLY A 136 4.49 -11.46 -9.71
CA GLY A 136 4.51 -10.34 -10.65
C GLY A 136 3.25 -9.47 -10.67
N LEU A 137 2.10 -9.92 -10.14
CA LEU A 137 0.88 -9.09 -10.06
C LEU A 137 1.06 -7.92 -9.10
N ALA A 138 1.84 -8.11 -8.03
CA ALA A 138 2.15 -7.07 -7.06
C ALA A 138 2.76 -5.82 -7.72
N THR A 139 3.65 -6.03 -8.69
CA THR A 139 4.37 -4.96 -9.41
C THR A 139 3.45 -4.05 -10.21
N HIS A 140 2.33 -4.58 -10.71
CA HIS A 140 1.35 -3.84 -11.53
C HIS A 140 0.14 -3.38 -10.72
N SER A 141 0.08 -3.71 -9.43
CA SER A 141 -1.06 -3.42 -8.57
C SER A 141 -1.11 -1.94 -8.18
N GLY A 142 -2.26 -1.30 -8.39
CA GLY A 142 -2.53 0.03 -7.85
C GLY A 142 -2.67 0.00 -6.33
N THR A 143 -3.23 -1.07 -5.77
CA THR A 143 -3.28 -1.28 -4.32
C THR A 143 -1.87 -1.32 -3.71
N VAL A 144 -0.91 -2.05 -4.29
CA VAL A 144 0.49 -2.02 -3.84
C VAL A 144 1.11 -0.64 -4.09
N GLY A 145 0.84 -0.03 -5.23
CA GLY A 145 1.31 1.32 -5.58
C GLY A 145 0.90 2.40 -4.58
N GLY A 146 -0.33 2.35 -4.05
CA GLY A 146 -0.78 3.25 -2.99
C GLY A 146 0.02 3.11 -1.70
N ALA A 147 0.38 1.89 -1.31
CA ALA A 147 1.25 1.66 -0.15
C ALA A 147 2.69 2.16 -0.42
N VAL A 148 3.22 1.95 -1.62
CA VAL A 148 4.55 2.45 -2.02
C VAL A 148 4.61 3.97 -1.95
N ALA A 149 3.61 4.69 -2.47
CA ALA A 149 3.56 6.16 -2.41
C ALA A 149 3.58 6.71 -0.96
N ALA A 150 2.92 6.01 -0.04
CA ALA A 150 2.98 6.35 1.39
C ALA A 150 4.38 6.14 1.98
N LEU A 151 5.03 5.02 1.64
CA LEU A 151 6.39 4.71 2.09
C LEU A 151 7.42 5.71 1.55
N GLU A 152 7.29 6.13 0.29
CA GLU A 152 8.11 7.20 -0.31
C GLU A 152 7.98 8.52 0.46
N SER A 153 6.80 8.77 1.03
CA SER A 153 6.51 9.93 1.88
C SER A 153 6.88 9.73 3.36
N GLY A 154 7.50 8.59 3.70
CA GLY A 154 7.94 8.27 5.07
C GLY A 154 6.83 7.79 6.02
N VAL A 155 5.65 7.45 5.49
CA VAL A 155 4.51 6.97 6.28
C VAL A 155 4.45 5.44 6.23
N PRO A 156 4.34 4.73 7.36
CA PRO A 156 4.16 3.28 7.37
C PRO A 156 2.92 2.87 6.57
N ALA A 157 2.99 1.77 5.82
CA ALA A 157 1.89 1.37 4.95
C ALA A 157 1.69 -0.15 4.85
N ILE A 158 0.44 -0.55 4.64
CA ILE A 158 0.05 -1.94 4.38
C ILE A 158 -0.87 -1.98 3.15
N ALA A 159 -0.46 -2.71 2.13
CA ALA A 159 -1.33 -3.12 1.03
C ALA A 159 -2.07 -4.41 1.43
N VAL A 160 -3.38 -4.48 1.17
CA VAL A 160 -4.25 -5.57 1.60
C VAL A 160 -5.07 -6.07 0.43
N SER A 161 -4.97 -7.37 0.17
CA SER A 161 -5.66 -8.05 -0.93
C SER A 161 -6.35 -9.33 -0.44
N THR A 162 -7.53 -9.60 -0.97
CA THR A 162 -8.23 -10.88 -0.82
C THR A 162 -8.03 -11.69 -2.09
N GLY A 163 -7.76 -13.00 -1.97
CA GLY A 163 -7.65 -13.89 -3.11
C GLY A 163 -8.91 -13.92 -3.99
N GLY A 164 -8.81 -14.58 -5.15
CA GLY A 164 -9.92 -14.69 -6.09
C GLY A 164 -10.89 -15.85 -5.78
N LEU A 165 -12.11 -15.73 -6.30
CA LEU A 165 -13.07 -16.83 -6.43
C LEU A 165 -13.12 -17.31 -7.88
N ALA A 166 -13.41 -18.59 -8.11
CA ALA A 166 -13.60 -19.13 -9.45
C ALA A 166 -14.75 -18.43 -10.21
N VAL A 167 -15.79 -18.00 -9.48
CA VAL A 167 -16.90 -17.19 -10.02
C VAL A 167 -17.13 -15.99 -9.10
N PRO A 168 -16.95 -14.76 -9.59
CA PRO A 168 -17.13 -13.57 -8.77
C PRO A 168 -18.62 -13.23 -8.64
N VAL A 169 -19.26 -13.77 -7.61
CA VAL A 169 -20.61 -13.35 -7.19
C VAL A 169 -20.46 -12.25 -6.14
N PRO A 170 -21.08 -11.06 -6.28
CA PRO A 170 -20.85 -9.92 -5.40
C PRO A 170 -20.96 -10.23 -3.90
N GLN A 171 -21.95 -11.05 -3.50
CA GLN A 171 -22.11 -11.44 -2.10
C GLN A 171 -20.95 -12.32 -1.60
N LEU A 172 -20.46 -13.24 -2.44
CA LEU A 172 -19.34 -14.13 -2.09
C LEU A 172 -18.02 -13.36 -2.02
N VAL A 173 -17.84 -12.39 -2.90
CA VAL A 173 -16.71 -11.43 -2.84
C VAL A 173 -16.68 -10.74 -1.48
N LEU A 174 -17.80 -10.15 -1.07
CA LEU A 174 -17.89 -9.47 0.23
C LEU A 174 -17.71 -10.42 1.41
N ASN A 175 -18.21 -11.66 1.31
CA ASN A 175 -17.98 -12.68 2.33
C ASN A 175 -16.49 -13.00 2.47
N ALA A 176 -15.78 -13.19 1.35
CA ALA A 176 -14.35 -13.46 1.32
C ALA A 176 -13.49 -12.31 1.88
N MET A 177 -13.92 -11.06 1.70
CA MET A 177 -13.18 -9.89 2.20
C MET A 177 -13.34 -9.69 3.71
N ARG A 178 -14.39 -10.23 4.35
CA ARG A 178 -14.59 -10.09 5.81
C ARG A 178 -13.44 -10.73 6.62
N PRO A 179 -13.04 -11.99 6.40
CA PRO A 179 -11.86 -12.57 7.04
C PRO A 179 -10.58 -11.78 6.78
N THR A 180 -10.39 -11.24 5.57
CA THR A 180 -9.25 -10.38 5.25
C THR A 180 -9.24 -9.13 6.12
N ASN A 181 -10.36 -8.41 6.20
CA ASN A 181 -10.46 -7.18 6.98
C ASN A 181 -10.31 -7.45 8.49
N ASP A 182 -10.84 -8.59 8.97
CA ASP A 182 -10.64 -9.05 10.35
C ASP A 182 -9.16 -9.33 10.65
N PHE A 183 -8.46 -9.95 9.71
CA PHE A 183 -7.02 -10.17 9.82
C PHE A 183 -6.25 -8.85 9.83
N THR A 184 -6.61 -7.89 8.99
CA THR A 184 -5.98 -6.55 8.96
C THR A 184 -6.10 -5.84 10.30
N VAL A 185 -7.27 -5.86 10.96
CA VAL A 185 -7.42 -5.30 12.31
C VAL A 185 -6.49 -6.00 13.31
N LYS A 186 -6.47 -7.35 13.31
CA LYS A 186 -5.58 -8.13 14.19
C LYS A 186 -4.10 -7.81 13.95
N LEU A 187 -3.70 -7.60 12.70
CA LEU A 187 -2.35 -7.22 12.33
C LEU A 187 -2.02 -5.82 12.87
N ILE A 188 -2.88 -4.82 12.67
CA ILE A 188 -2.68 -3.46 13.17
C ILE A 188 -2.57 -3.45 14.71
N ASP A 189 -3.44 -4.18 15.41
CA ASP A 189 -3.39 -4.30 16.86
C ASP A 189 -2.08 -4.93 17.34
N ARG A 190 -1.59 -5.96 16.64
CA ARG A 190 -0.30 -6.59 16.94
C ARG A 190 0.87 -5.63 16.73
N LEU A 191 0.86 -4.83 15.67
CA LEU A 191 1.87 -3.82 15.40
C LEU A 191 1.84 -2.71 16.46
N ARG A 192 0.65 -2.20 16.79
CA ARG A 192 0.46 -1.17 17.83
C ARG A 192 0.95 -1.66 19.20
N ALA A 193 0.60 -2.89 19.59
CA ALA A 193 1.03 -3.47 20.86
C ALA A 193 2.55 -3.63 20.94
N HIS A 194 3.20 -3.96 19.82
CA HIS A 194 4.66 -4.05 19.75
C HIS A 194 5.33 -2.67 19.79
N ALA A 195 4.79 -1.71 19.03
CA ALA A 195 5.35 -0.38 18.89
C ALA A 195 5.39 0.39 20.21
N LYS A 196 4.38 0.24 21.07
CA LYS A 196 4.17 1.07 22.28
C LYS A 196 4.16 2.57 21.95
N HIS A 197 5.33 3.21 22.01
CA HIS A 197 5.56 4.62 21.68
C HIS A 197 6.47 4.83 20.46
N GLY A 198 6.99 3.74 19.88
CA GLY A 198 7.82 3.74 18.67
C GLY A 198 7.00 3.63 17.38
N PRO A 199 7.67 3.49 16.23
CA PRO A 199 7.01 3.34 14.94
C PRO A 199 6.31 1.97 14.84
N LEU A 200 5.20 1.91 14.09
CA LEU A 200 4.42 0.68 13.87
C LEU A 200 5.21 -0.38 13.09
N LEU A 201 6.07 0.07 12.17
CA LEU A 201 6.92 -0.76 11.32
C LEU A 201 8.34 -0.19 11.32
N PRO A 202 9.36 -1.01 10.98
CA PRO A 202 10.71 -0.50 10.78
C PRO A 202 10.74 0.63 9.73
N PRO A 203 11.64 1.62 9.85
CA PRO A 203 11.75 2.70 8.87
C PRO A 203 11.93 2.18 7.44
N GLY A 204 11.12 2.69 6.50
CA GLY A 204 11.17 2.30 5.09
C GLY A 204 10.58 0.93 4.76
N VAL A 205 9.95 0.25 5.73
CA VAL A 205 9.29 -1.06 5.52
C VAL A 205 7.78 -0.90 5.55
N GLY A 206 7.12 -1.34 4.49
CA GLY A 206 5.69 -1.62 4.45
C GLY A 206 5.42 -3.11 4.34
N LEU A 207 4.14 -3.48 4.29
CA LEU A 207 3.72 -4.88 4.13
C LEU A 207 2.77 -5.00 2.93
N ASN A 208 3.00 -5.99 2.06
CA ASN A 208 1.98 -6.51 1.15
C ASN A 208 1.35 -7.75 1.79
N VAL A 209 0.02 -7.72 1.97
CA VAL A 209 -0.74 -8.78 2.65
C VAL A 209 -1.76 -9.38 1.70
N ASP A 210 -1.62 -10.67 1.42
CA ASP A 210 -2.53 -11.44 0.58
C ASP A 210 -3.21 -12.53 1.40
N HIS A 211 -4.53 -12.38 1.58
CA HIS A 211 -5.34 -13.33 2.33
C HIS A 211 -6.05 -14.30 1.38
N PRO A 212 -5.90 -15.63 1.55
CA PRO A 212 -6.55 -16.61 0.68
C PRO A 212 -8.07 -16.62 0.89
N VAL A 213 -8.81 -17.06 -0.12
CA VAL A 213 -10.25 -17.33 0.01
C VAL A 213 -10.43 -18.78 0.44
N ILE A 214 -11.02 -19.00 1.60
CA ILE A 214 -11.17 -20.34 2.19
C ILE A 214 -12.63 -20.75 2.17
N GLY A 215 -12.89 -21.92 1.61
CA GLY A 215 -14.23 -22.49 1.50
C GLY A 215 -15.05 -21.89 0.36
N PRO A 216 -16.18 -22.53 0.01
CA PRO A 216 -16.98 -22.18 -1.17
C PRO A 216 -17.67 -20.82 -1.07
N ASP A 217 -17.90 -20.32 0.14
CA ASP A 217 -18.52 -19.02 0.39
C ASP A 217 -17.53 -17.94 0.84
N GLY A 218 -16.24 -18.28 0.89
CA GLY A 218 -15.15 -17.40 1.31
C GLY A 218 -15.11 -17.07 2.80
N THR A 219 -15.97 -17.65 3.63
CA THR A 219 -16.04 -17.34 5.07
C THR A 219 -15.08 -18.17 5.93
N GLY A 220 -14.35 -19.10 5.33
CA GLY A 220 -13.44 -19.99 6.05
C GLY A 220 -12.22 -19.28 6.65
N THR A 221 -11.51 -20.02 7.50
CA THR A 221 -10.34 -19.51 8.23
C THR A 221 -9.05 -19.99 7.56
N ALA A 222 -8.13 -19.06 7.30
CA ALA A 222 -6.79 -19.40 6.83
C ALA A 222 -6.05 -20.29 7.85
N ARG A 223 -5.19 -21.20 7.37
CA ARG A 223 -4.42 -22.14 8.21
C ARG A 223 -3.35 -21.46 9.07
N GLY A 224 -3.08 -20.19 8.82
CA GLY A 224 -2.10 -19.37 9.53
C GLY A 224 -1.65 -18.20 8.68
N ALA A 225 -0.58 -17.53 9.12
CA ALA A 225 0.11 -16.50 8.36
C ALA A 225 1.59 -16.87 8.20
N ALA A 226 2.21 -16.48 7.09
CA ALA A 226 3.63 -16.68 6.81
C ALA A 226 4.27 -15.36 6.38
N ILE A 227 5.50 -15.13 6.85
CA ILE A 227 6.36 -14.11 6.26
C ILE A 227 6.93 -14.69 4.97
N THR A 228 6.81 -13.94 3.87
CA THR A 228 7.08 -14.43 2.51
C THR A 228 7.96 -13.47 1.74
N THR A 229 8.53 -13.96 0.63
CA THR A 229 9.12 -13.12 -0.42
C THR A 229 8.12 -12.98 -1.58
N GLN A 230 8.23 -11.91 -2.36
CA GLN A 230 7.50 -11.82 -3.62
C GLN A 230 8.02 -12.90 -4.58
N ASP A 231 7.15 -13.73 -5.13
CA ASP A 231 7.52 -14.71 -6.13
C ASP A 231 8.01 -14.00 -7.42
N PRO A 232 9.18 -14.36 -7.98
CA PRO A 232 9.72 -13.68 -9.15
C PRO A 232 8.96 -13.99 -10.45
N GLN A 233 8.01 -14.92 -10.42
CA GLN A 233 7.31 -15.36 -11.62
C GLN A 233 6.37 -14.28 -12.18
N SER A 234 6.51 -14.03 -13.48
CA SER A 234 5.51 -13.25 -14.21
C SER A 234 4.26 -14.09 -14.41
N PHE A 235 3.16 -13.64 -13.84
CA PHE A 235 1.84 -14.24 -14.05
C PHE A 235 1.10 -13.63 -15.24
N LEU A 236 1.58 -12.52 -15.81
CA LEU A 236 0.89 -11.86 -16.91
C LEU A 236 1.47 -12.27 -18.26
N LYS A 237 0.60 -12.78 -19.13
CA LYS A 237 0.89 -12.99 -20.56
C LYS A 237 -0.10 -12.19 -21.39
N ALA A 238 0.40 -11.38 -22.31
CA ALA A 238 -0.43 -10.67 -23.28
C ALA A 238 -0.32 -11.38 -24.64
N ASP A 239 -1.47 -11.75 -25.21
CA ASP A 239 -1.58 -12.19 -26.61
C ASP A 239 -2.16 -11.03 -27.44
N TYR A 240 -1.65 -10.84 -28.65
CA TYR A 240 -2.06 -9.77 -29.56
C TYR A 240 -2.64 -10.36 -30.84
N THR A 241 -3.81 -9.89 -31.25
CA THR A 241 -4.47 -10.29 -32.50
C THR A 241 -4.66 -9.08 -33.40
N ASP A 242 -4.14 -9.14 -34.63
CA ASP A 242 -4.26 -8.06 -35.62
C ASP A 242 -5.72 -7.90 -36.08
N SER A 243 -6.19 -6.65 -36.15
CA SER A 243 -7.53 -6.31 -36.64
C SER A 243 -7.54 -5.85 -38.10
N GLY A 244 -6.38 -5.73 -38.75
CA GLY A 244 -6.24 -5.46 -40.20
C GLY A 244 -6.21 -3.98 -40.60
N ASP A 245 -6.28 -3.06 -39.65
CA ASP A 245 -6.29 -1.60 -39.85
C ASP A 245 -5.16 -0.88 -39.08
N GLY A 246 -4.15 -1.64 -38.64
CA GLY A 246 -3.10 -1.16 -37.76
C GLY A 246 -3.48 -1.18 -36.28
N THR A 247 -4.69 -1.64 -35.91
CA THR A 247 -5.09 -1.86 -34.52
C THR A 247 -4.97 -3.34 -34.12
N TRP A 248 -4.65 -3.57 -32.85
CA TRP A 248 -4.46 -4.90 -32.29
C TRP A 248 -5.35 -5.09 -31.07
N LYS A 249 -6.08 -6.20 -31.03
CA LYS A 249 -6.77 -6.64 -29.83
C LYS A 249 -5.74 -7.22 -28.86
N VAL A 250 -5.78 -6.76 -27.61
CA VAL A 250 -4.90 -7.25 -26.53
C VAL A 250 -5.72 -8.11 -25.59
N ASP A 251 -5.30 -9.36 -25.39
CA ASP A 251 -5.87 -10.28 -24.40
C ASP A 251 -4.81 -10.58 -23.34
N VAL A 252 -4.97 -9.99 -22.14
CA VAL A 252 -4.08 -10.24 -20.99
C VAL A 252 -4.62 -11.40 -20.17
N LYS A 253 -3.78 -12.40 -19.92
CA LYS A 253 -4.11 -13.62 -19.18
C LYS A 253 -3.21 -13.76 -17.96
N VAL A 254 -3.80 -14.24 -16.87
CA VAL A 254 -3.06 -14.75 -15.71
C VAL A 254 -2.68 -16.19 -16.01
N VAL A 255 -1.38 -16.48 -16.09
CA VAL A 255 -0.82 -17.81 -16.33
C VAL A 255 -0.09 -18.24 -15.06
N PRO A 256 -0.72 -19.06 -14.21
CA PRO A 256 -0.07 -19.55 -12.99
C PRO A 256 1.20 -20.33 -13.35
N GLN A 257 2.23 -20.12 -12.54
CA GLN A 257 3.49 -20.83 -12.63
C GLN A 257 3.74 -21.56 -11.29
N PRO A 258 4.58 -22.61 -11.25
CA PRO A 258 4.86 -23.32 -10.01
C PRO A 258 5.56 -22.40 -9.01
N ALA A 259 4.88 -22.05 -7.91
CA ALA A 259 5.39 -21.10 -6.93
C ALA A 259 6.74 -21.54 -6.32
N GLU A 260 7.61 -20.56 -6.08
CA GLU A 260 8.87 -20.78 -5.38
C GLU A 260 8.66 -21.03 -3.88
N LYS A 261 9.52 -21.85 -3.29
CA LYS A 261 9.43 -22.18 -1.86
C LYS A 261 9.64 -20.93 -1.00
N GLY A 262 8.71 -20.66 -0.09
CA GLY A 262 8.71 -19.49 0.78
C GLY A 262 8.13 -18.23 0.15
N SER A 263 7.60 -18.31 -1.07
CA SER A 263 6.98 -17.17 -1.75
C SER A 263 5.57 -16.89 -1.27
N ASP A 264 5.08 -15.70 -1.61
CA ASP A 264 3.70 -15.26 -1.41
C ASP A 264 2.70 -16.16 -2.14
N ALA A 265 3.00 -16.53 -3.39
CA ALA A 265 2.20 -17.45 -4.19
C ALA A 265 2.10 -18.85 -3.55
N GLU A 266 3.20 -19.39 -3.00
CA GLU A 266 3.18 -20.68 -2.29
C GLU A 266 2.30 -20.60 -1.04
N ALA A 267 2.45 -19.54 -0.24
CA ALA A 267 1.70 -19.38 1.00
C ALA A 267 0.19 -19.29 0.75
N VAL A 268 -0.24 -18.49 -0.23
CA VAL A 268 -1.67 -18.34 -0.58
C VAL A 268 -2.23 -19.67 -1.11
N ALA A 269 -1.49 -20.39 -1.97
CA ALA A 269 -1.89 -21.71 -2.46
C ALA A 269 -1.98 -22.76 -1.34
N ALA A 270 -1.26 -22.57 -0.23
CA ALA A 270 -1.28 -23.41 0.96
C ALA A 270 -2.30 -22.96 2.03
N ASP A 271 -3.30 -22.16 1.64
CA ASP A 271 -4.34 -21.60 2.54
C ASP A 271 -3.78 -20.75 3.69
N LYS A 272 -2.61 -20.12 3.52
CA LYS A 272 -2.03 -19.20 4.52
C LYS A 272 -2.10 -17.76 4.04
N VAL A 273 -2.25 -16.84 4.99
CA VAL A 273 -2.07 -15.41 4.72
C VAL A 273 -0.59 -15.16 4.42
N SER A 274 -0.29 -14.60 3.26
CA SER A 274 1.04 -14.11 2.91
C SER A 274 1.24 -12.72 3.50
N ILE A 275 2.41 -12.48 4.08
CA ILE A 275 2.86 -11.16 4.55
C ILE A 275 4.26 -10.95 4.00
N THR A 276 4.36 -10.20 2.91
CA THR A 276 5.63 -9.86 2.25
C THR A 276 6.07 -8.45 2.67
N PRO A 277 7.20 -8.29 3.37
CA PRO A 277 7.78 -6.96 3.59
C PRO A 277 8.15 -6.32 2.25
N ILE A 278 7.78 -5.05 2.07
CA ILE A 278 8.07 -4.27 0.86
C ILE A 278 8.80 -2.98 1.21
N SER A 279 9.58 -2.46 0.28
CA SER A 279 10.24 -1.15 0.36
C SER A 279 9.82 -0.25 -0.80
N PRO A 280 9.89 1.08 -0.65
CA PRO A 280 9.60 2.00 -1.75
C PRO A 280 10.73 2.07 -2.79
N ASN A 281 11.94 1.61 -2.45
CA ASN A 281 13.06 1.56 -3.38
C ASN A 281 13.11 0.23 -4.13
N TRP A 282 13.58 0.30 -5.38
CA TRP A 282 13.73 -0.83 -6.29
C TRP A 282 15.15 -1.41 -6.26
N ASN A 283 15.83 -1.22 -5.12
CA ASN A 283 17.18 -1.69 -4.95
C ASN A 283 17.19 -3.21 -4.80
N THR A 284 18.18 -3.86 -5.42
CA THR A 284 18.47 -5.27 -5.15
C THR A 284 19.06 -5.45 -3.75
N GLY A 285 19.20 -6.71 -3.31
CA GLY A 285 19.87 -7.04 -2.06
C GLY A 285 21.38 -6.76 -2.08
N PRO A 286 22.06 -6.83 -0.92
CA PRO A 286 23.49 -6.57 -0.81
C PRO A 286 24.37 -7.37 -1.80
N SER A 287 24.00 -8.59 -2.15
CA SER A 287 24.70 -9.41 -3.15
C SER A 287 24.64 -8.79 -4.54
N GLY A 288 23.48 -8.31 -4.99
CA GLY A 288 23.34 -7.70 -6.30
C GLY A 288 24.16 -6.41 -6.44
N PHE A 289 24.30 -5.64 -5.35
CA PHE A 289 25.22 -4.50 -5.32
C PHE A 289 26.69 -4.94 -5.43
N ALA A 290 27.08 -5.97 -4.68
CA ALA A 290 28.46 -6.49 -4.71
C ALA A 290 28.83 -7.02 -6.11
N ASP A 291 27.94 -7.81 -6.73
CA ASP A 291 28.15 -8.36 -8.07
C ASP A 291 28.24 -7.26 -9.13
N THR A 292 27.38 -6.25 -9.05
CA THR A 292 27.40 -5.10 -9.96
C THR A 292 28.69 -4.28 -9.79
N ALA A 293 29.13 -4.05 -8.55
CA ALA A 293 30.36 -3.33 -8.27
C ALA A 293 31.60 -4.07 -8.82
N ALA A 294 31.63 -5.40 -8.68
CA ALA A 294 32.69 -6.22 -9.25
C ALA A 294 32.68 -6.18 -10.79
N LEU A 295 31.50 -6.28 -11.41
CA LEU A 295 31.34 -6.23 -12.87
C LEU A 295 31.81 -4.89 -13.47
N LEU A 296 31.53 -3.78 -12.80
CA LEU A 296 31.84 -2.43 -13.26
C LEU A 296 33.20 -1.92 -12.76
N ALA A 297 34.00 -2.76 -12.10
CA ALA A 297 35.28 -2.37 -11.54
C ALA A 297 36.21 -1.82 -12.62
N GLY A 298 36.69 -0.59 -12.42
CA GLY A 298 37.58 0.11 -13.37
C GLY A 298 36.87 0.85 -14.50
N LEU A 299 35.53 0.79 -14.60
CA LEU A 299 34.76 1.63 -15.52
C LEU A 299 34.95 3.10 -15.16
N ARG A 300 35.43 3.90 -16.12
CA ARG A 300 35.55 5.36 -16.00
C ARG A 300 34.54 6.03 -16.96
N PRO A 301 33.95 7.18 -16.60
CA PRO A 301 33.03 7.93 -17.45
C PRO A 301 33.63 8.34 -18.80
#